data_AF-B0S0B4-F1
#
_entry.id   AF-B0S0B4-F1
#
_cell.length_a   1.000
_cell.length_b   1.000
_cell.length_c   1.000
_cell.angle_alpha   90.00
_cell.angle_beta   90.00
_cell.angle_gamma   90.00
#
_symmetry.space_group_name_H-M   'P 1'
#
loop_
_entity.id
_entity.type
_entity.pdbx_description
1 polymer ?
#
loop_
_entity_poly.entity_id
_entity_poly.type
_entity_poly.pdbx_seq_one_letter_code
_entity_poly.pdbx_strand_id
1 'polypeptide(L)'
;MSKVGTYDCIIMETTPITNPKLFEDADCLVEHFKDKDYASIPMSSTLESEAMGAVAELGKVSKYKYDNVDDIVIDFDYNQKHVKALFEAIDKMKDEKRVIVEVSGPLIILDNLASSEVVFRSFRKKHDRIVELYDEIRKVLVEYIEKLVDSGIKLISFSDSLAGADIIGPKQMQMYVDEFLMKFLADIQNIDKSFNFHLCPKSTMALISLNKAEFRPIEKDEEQRYVDFLFEGEHKTFGDRCMNLSNKKFKKINEIIIRS
;
A
#
# COMPACT_ATOMS: atom_id res chain seq x y z
N MET A 1 -14.60 22.91 -10.78
CA MET A 1 -14.00 21.60 -10.44
C MET A 1 -13.82 21.57 -8.94
N SER A 2 -14.37 20.55 -8.27
CA SER A 2 -14.02 20.28 -6.87
C SER A 2 -12.50 20.14 -6.76
N LYS A 3 -11.91 20.77 -5.75
CA LYS A 3 -10.47 20.66 -5.51
C LYS A 3 -10.23 19.26 -4.95
N VAL A 4 -9.50 18.41 -5.68
CA VAL A 4 -9.09 17.10 -5.15
C VAL A 4 -8.22 17.35 -3.93
N GLY A 5 -8.59 16.75 -2.80
CA GLY A 5 -7.89 16.89 -1.53
C GLY A 5 -6.45 16.38 -1.62
N THR A 6 -5.56 17.08 -0.96
CA THR A 6 -4.14 16.69 -0.81
C THR A 6 -3.86 16.37 0.66
N TYR A 7 -2.72 15.72 0.90
CA TYR A 7 -2.24 15.43 2.24
C TYR A 7 -0.74 15.69 2.32
N ASP A 8 -0.33 16.46 3.32
CA ASP A 8 1.08 16.73 3.58
C ASP A 8 1.71 15.50 4.24
N CYS A 9 2.52 14.77 3.48
CA CYS A 9 3.14 13.52 3.94
C CYS A 9 3.98 13.73 5.20
N ILE A 10 3.79 12.86 6.17
CA ILE A 10 4.66 12.75 7.34
C ILE A 10 5.86 11.92 6.91
N ILE A 11 6.95 12.61 6.59
CA ILE A 11 8.23 11.97 6.28
C ILE A 11 8.85 11.57 7.62
N MET A 12 8.98 10.26 7.86
CA MET A 12 9.85 9.78 8.93
C MET A 12 11.28 9.76 8.40
N GLU A 13 12.23 10.18 9.25
CA GLU A 13 13.63 9.90 9.01
C GLU A 13 13.82 8.38 9.01
N THR A 14 13.92 7.80 7.82
CA THR A 14 14.21 6.38 7.67
C THR A 14 15.70 6.19 7.91
N THR A 15 16.05 5.34 8.88
CA THR A 15 17.42 4.82 8.94
C THR A 15 17.66 4.03 7.66
N PRO A 16 18.73 4.31 6.89
CA PRO A 16 19.02 3.58 5.67
C PRO A 16 19.11 2.08 5.96
N ILE A 17 18.38 1.28 5.19
CA ILE A 17 18.49 -0.18 5.27
C ILE A 17 19.80 -0.56 4.59
N THR A 18 20.74 -1.07 5.38
CA THR A 18 22.10 -1.45 4.91
C THR A 18 22.29 -2.95 4.81
N ASN A 19 21.39 -3.75 5.38
CA ASN A 19 21.47 -5.20 5.36
C ASN A 19 20.55 -5.77 4.26
N PRO A 20 21.09 -6.28 3.14
CA PRO A 20 20.27 -6.84 2.06
C PRO A 20 19.50 -8.09 2.49
N LYS A 21 19.96 -8.80 3.53
CA LYS A 21 19.26 -10.00 4.03
C LYS A 21 17.85 -9.70 4.52
N LEU A 22 17.54 -8.46 4.92
CA LEU A 22 16.18 -8.08 5.32
C LEU A 22 15.14 -8.23 4.20
N PHE A 23 15.58 -8.35 2.94
CA PHE A 23 14.73 -8.56 1.78
C PHE A 23 14.80 -10.00 1.23
N GLU A 24 15.73 -10.84 1.69
CA GLU A 24 15.96 -12.16 1.09
C GLU A 24 15.90 -13.32 2.11
N ASP A 25 15.92 -13.02 3.40
CA ASP A 25 16.04 -14.00 4.48
C ASP A 25 15.00 -13.72 5.57
N ALA A 26 14.05 -14.65 5.70
CA ALA A 26 12.98 -14.56 6.67
C ALA A 26 13.50 -14.50 8.11
N ASP A 27 14.51 -15.30 8.48
CA ASP A 27 15.03 -15.30 9.85
C ASP A 27 15.68 -13.96 10.19
N CYS A 28 16.38 -13.36 9.22
CA CYS A 28 16.94 -12.03 9.39
C CYS A 28 15.85 -10.97 9.59
N LEU A 29 14.71 -11.09 8.89
CA LEU A 29 13.57 -10.18 9.02
C LEU A 29 12.87 -10.37 10.37
N VAL A 30 12.65 -11.60 10.82
CA VAL A 30 12.07 -11.91 12.13
C VAL A 30 12.95 -11.35 13.26
N GLU A 31 14.25 -11.60 13.20
CA GLU A 31 15.22 -11.12 14.19
C GLU A 31 15.25 -9.58 14.27
N HIS A 32 15.09 -8.88 13.13
CA HIS A 32 15.02 -7.42 13.09
C HIS A 32 13.84 -6.86 13.92
N PHE A 33 12.72 -7.57 13.93
CA PHE A 33 11.51 -7.15 14.63
C PHE A 33 11.33 -7.78 16.00
N LYS A 34 12.26 -8.62 16.49
CA LYS A 34 12.08 -9.40 17.73
C LYS A 34 11.69 -8.53 18.94
N ASP A 35 12.35 -7.39 19.12
CA ASP A 35 12.15 -6.47 20.26
C ASP A 35 11.10 -5.38 19.98
N LYS A 36 10.31 -5.51 18.90
CA LYS A 36 9.26 -4.57 18.50
C LYS A 36 7.87 -5.13 18.79
N ASP A 37 6.95 -4.29 19.23
CA ASP A 37 5.56 -4.67 19.50
C ASP A 37 4.78 -5.09 18.24
N TYR A 38 5.18 -4.57 17.09
CA TYR A 38 4.63 -4.90 15.77
C TYR A 38 5.73 -4.88 14.71
N ALA A 39 5.49 -5.59 13.62
CA ALA A 39 6.31 -5.55 12.41
C ALA A 39 5.53 -4.88 11.29
N SER A 40 6.14 -3.93 10.57
CA SER A 40 5.61 -3.43 9.29
C SER A 40 6.55 -3.90 8.18
N ILE A 41 6.05 -4.77 7.32
CA ILE A 41 6.84 -5.48 6.30
C ILE A 41 6.10 -5.51 4.96
N PRO A 42 6.78 -5.54 3.81
CA PRO A 42 8.21 -5.33 3.65
C PRO A 42 8.61 -3.90 4.04
N MET A 43 9.90 -3.70 4.31
CA MET A 43 10.43 -2.38 4.66
C MET A 43 10.82 -1.54 3.43
N SER A 44 10.29 -1.89 2.25
CA SER A 44 10.45 -1.17 0.99
C SER A 44 9.16 -1.20 0.19
N SER A 45 9.06 -0.32 -0.80
CA SER A 45 7.96 -0.28 -1.76
C SER A 45 8.32 -0.94 -3.08
N THR A 46 9.19 -1.97 -3.05
CA THR A 46 9.72 -2.64 -4.25
C THR A 46 9.22 -4.06 -4.43
N LEU A 47 8.66 -4.70 -3.39
CA LEU A 47 8.33 -6.13 -3.41
C LEU A 47 7.41 -6.50 -4.57
N GLU A 48 6.32 -5.75 -4.78
CA GLU A 48 5.38 -6.05 -5.87
C GLU A 48 6.02 -5.83 -7.24
N SER A 49 6.90 -4.83 -7.36
CA SER A 49 7.61 -4.56 -8.60
C SER A 49 8.69 -5.62 -8.88
N GLU A 50 9.38 -6.10 -7.85
CA GLU A 50 10.33 -7.23 -7.93
C GLU A 50 9.61 -8.51 -8.36
N ALA A 51 8.41 -8.77 -7.80
CA ALA A 51 7.52 -9.84 -8.24
C ALA A 51 7.15 -9.72 -9.73
N MET A 52 7.11 -8.50 -10.28
CA MET A 52 6.89 -8.20 -11.70
C MET A 52 8.19 -8.08 -12.52
N GLY A 53 9.33 -8.45 -11.93
CA GLY A 53 10.65 -8.52 -12.56
C GLY A 53 11.49 -7.24 -12.52
N ALA A 54 11.12 -6.25 -11.71
CA ALA A 54 12.02 -5.13 -11.41
C ALA A 54 13.27 -5.63 -10.66
N VAL A 55 14.41 -4.98 -10.89
CA VAL A 55 15.65 -5.27 -10.16
C VAL A 55 15.83 -4.20 -9.09
N ALA A 56 15.89 -4.62 -7.83
CA ALA A 56 16.07 -3.74 -6.69
C ALA A 56 17.30 -4.12 -5.86
N GLU A 57 17.92 -3.10 -5.26
CA GLU A 57 19.01 -3.22 -4.30
C GLU A 57 18.67 -2.37 -3.08
N LEU A 58 18.75 -2.97 -1.88
CA LEU A 58 18.48 -2.29 -0.59
C LEU A 58 17.14 -1.53 -0.58
N GLY A 59 16.09 -2.15 -1.13
CA GLY A 59 14.74 -1.60 -1.15
C GLY A 59 14.53 -0.45 -2.15
N LYS A 60 15.39 -0.33 -3.16
CA LYS A 60 15.26 0.66 -4.25
C LYS A 60 15.50 0.00 -5.60
N VAL A 61 14.71 0.37 -6.60
CA VAL A 61 14.96 -0.07 -7.98
C VAL A 61 16.32 0.45 -8.45
N SER A 62 17.18 -0.46 -8.89
CA SER A 62 18.50 -0.15 -9.45
C SER A 62 18.47 -0.02 -10.97
N LYS A 63 17.48 -0.65 -11.62
CA LYS A 63 17.28 -0.59 -13.07
C LYS A 63 15.81 -0.78 -13.44
N TYR A 64 15.28 0.13 -14.25
CA TYR A 64 13.94 -0.01 -14.85
C TYR A 64 13.92 -1.13 -15.88
N LYS A 65 12.83 -1.92 -15.88
CA LYS A 65 12.64 -3.06 -16.78
C LYS A 65 12.16 -2.63 -18.16
N TYR A 66 11.37 -1.55 -18.22
CA TYR A 66 10.74 -1.07 -19.43
C TYR A 66 11.05 0.41 -19.66
N ASP A 67 11.17 0.82 -20.92
CA ASP A 67 11.31 2.23 -21.32
C ASP A 67 9.98 2.84 -21.80
N ASN A 68 8.93 2.01 -21.86
CA ASN A 68 7.61 2.36 -22.38
C ASN A 68 6.51 1.55 -21.69
N VAL A 69 5.38 2.20 -21.39
CA VAL A 69 4.22 1.57 -20.74
C VAL A 69 3.52 0.51 -21.58
N ASP A 70 3.64 0.57 -22.91
CA ASP A 70 3.00 -0.44 -23.79
C ASP A 70 3.66 -1.81 -23.66
N ASP A 71 4.94 -1.84 -23.30
CA ASP A 71 5.73 -3.07 -23.17
C ASP A 71 5.58 -3.71 -21.77
N ILE A 72 4.93 -3.00 -20.83
CA ILE A 72 4.73 -3.49 -19.48
C ILE A 72 3.80 -4.70 -19.50
N VAL A 73 4.32 -5.83 -19.03
CA VAL A 73 3.57 -7.03 -18.69
C VAL A 73 3.45 -7.14 -17.18
N ILE A 74 2.22 -7.29 -16.70
CA ILE A 74 1.88 -7.51 -15.30
C ILE A 74 1.72 -9.01 -15.07
N ASP A 75 2.70 -9.59 -14.39
CA ASP A 75 2.71 -10.99 -13.96
C ASP A 75 3.43 -11.05 -12.61
N PHE A 76 2.82 -11.68 -11.60
CA PHE A 76 3.32 -11.66 -10.23
C PHE A 76 3.97 -13.00 -9.88
N ASP A 77 5.30 -13.01 -9.89
CA ASP A 77 6.07 -14.21 -9.57
C ASP A 77 6.28 -14.35 -8.06
N TYR A 78 5.46 -15.21 -7.45
CA TYR A 78 5.61 -15.62 -6.05
C TYR A 78 6.93 -16.36 -5.76
N ASN A 79 7.69 -16.75 -6.79
CA ASN A 79 8.99 -17.37 -6.59
C ASN A 79 10.14 -16.40 -6.34
N GLN A 80 9.91 -15.09 -6.47
CA GLN A 80 10.91 -14.09 -6.15
C GLN A 80 11.34 -14.20 -4.68
N LYS A 81 12.64 -14.04 -4.45
CA LYS A 81 13.24 -14.20 -3.11
C LYS A 81 12.56 -13.32 -2.06
N HIS A 82 12.28 -12.07 -2.43
CA HIS A 82 11.66 -11.10 -1.51
C HIS A 82 10.23 -11.48 -1.15
N VAL A 83 9.45 -11.99 -2.11
CA VAL A 83 8.11 -12.50 -1.84
C VAL A 83 8.16 -13.73 -0.92
N LYS A 84 9.06 -14.70 -1.20
CA LYS A 84 9.22 -15.88 -0.34
C LYS A 84 9.63 -15.52 1.08
N ALA A 85 10.63 -14.65 1.23
CA ALA A 85 11.10 -14.19 2.54
C ALA A 85 9.98 -13.50 3.33
N LEU A 86 9.13 -12.71 2.67
CA LEU A 86 7.97 -12.09 3.30
C LEU A 86 7.00 -13.15 3.85
N PHE A 87 6.53 -14.08 3.02
CA PHE A 87 5.56 -15.10 3.44
C PHE A 87 6.12 -16.03 4.53
N GLU A 88 7.40 -16.42 4.43
CA GLU A 88 8.06 -17.21 5.48
C GLU A 88 8.19 -16.44 6.79
N ALA A 89 8.49 -15.13 6.74
CA ALA A 89 8.56 -14.30 7.95
C ALA A 89 7.18 -14.06 8.57
N ILE A 90 6.13 -13.90 7.74
CA ILE A 90 4.74 -13.84 8.20
C ILE A 90 4.38 -15.10 8.98
N ASP A 91 4.66 -16.27 8.42
CA ASP A 91 4.34 -17.56 9.05
C ASP A 91 5.01 -17.72 10.42
N LYS A 92 6.25 -17.23 10.55
CA LYS A 92 7.03 -17.25 11.81
C LYS A 92 6.58 -16.22 12.86
N MET A 93 5.91 -15.12 12.48
CA MET A 93 5.62 -14.02 13.41
C MET A 93 4.13 -13.81 13.73
N LYS A 94 3.22 -14.19 12.84
CA LYS A 94 1.81 -13.78 12.88
C LYS A 94 1.07 -14.16 14.18
N ASP A 95 1.48 -15.25 14.84
CA ASP A 95 0.83 -15.75 16.06
C ASP A 95 1.36 -15.06 17.33
N GLU A 96 2.57 -14.51 17.29
CA GLU A 96 3.24 -13.91 18.45
C GLU A 96 3.33 -12.38 18.37
N LYS A 97 3.15 -11.81 17.17
CA LYS A 97 3.37 -10.39 16.91
C LYS A 97 2.32 -9.84 15.97
N ARG A 98 1.98 -8.57 16.18
CA ARG A 98 1.15 -7.81 15.24
C ARG A 98 1.96 -7.55 13.97
N VAL A 99 1.55 -8.17 12.87
CA VAL A 99 2.17 -7.96 11.55
C VAL A 99 1.26 -7.07 10.70
N ILE A 100 1.84 -5.98 10.20
CA ILE A 100 1.26 -5.07 9.21
C ILE A 100 1.95 -5.40 7.90
N VAL A 101 1.16 -5.73 6.88
CA VAL A 101 1.72 -5.91 5.54
C VAL A 101 1.50 -4.64 4.73
N GLU A 102 2.60 -3.98 4.36
CA GLU A 102 2.59 -2.82 3.46
C GLU A 102 2.43 -3.31 2.02
N VAL A 103 1.52 -2.68 1.28
CA VAL A 103 1.23 -2.98 -0.12
C VAL A 103 1.36 -1.73 -0.97
N SER A 104 2.17 -1.80 -2.02
CA SER A 104 2.41 -0.69 -2.95
C SER A 104 1.25 -0.54 -3.93
N GLY A 105 0.84 0.71 -4.18
CA GLY A 105 -0.14 1.02 -5.22
C GLY A 105 0.44 1.07 -6.64
N PRO A 106 -0.44 1.18 -7.64
CA PRO A 106 -0.07 0.98 -9.03
C PRO A 106 0.87 2.06 -9.56
N LEU A 107 0.85 3.31 -9.08
CA LEU A 107 1.79 4.31 -9.58
C LEU A 107 3.21 4.05 -9.07
N ILE A 108 3.38 3.58 -7.84
CA ILE A 108 4.68 3.14 -7.33
C ILE A 108 5.18 1.93 -8.09
N ILE A 109 4.30 0.95 -8.34
CA ILE A 109 4.64 -0.23 -9.14
C ILE A 109 5.10 0.17 -10.54
N LEU A 110 4.37 1.06 -11.21
CA LEU A 110 4.71 1.54 -12.55
C LEU A 110 5.98 2.41 -12.57
N ASP A 111 6.20 3.24 -11.55
CA ASP A 111 7.44 4.01 -11.37
C ASP A 111 8.64 3.06 -11.26
N ASN A 112 8.53 2.02 -10.44
CA ASN A 112 9.57 1.01 -10.29
C ASN A 112 9.83 0.19 -11.56
N LEU A 113 8.82 0.00 -12.42
CA LEU A 113 8.94 -0.77 -13.65
C LEU A 113 9.49 0.06 -14.83
N ALA A 114 9.11 1.33 -14.95
CA ALA A 114 9.39 2.14 -16.14
C ALA A 114 9.83 3.59 -15.88
N SER A 115 10.00 4.00 -14.63
CA SER A 115 10.17 5.39 -14.15
C SER A 115 8.91 6.25 -14.26
N SER A 116 8.72 7.10 -13.26
CA SER A 116 7.66 8.11 -13.18
C SER A 116 7.67 9.06 -14.35
N GLU A 117 8.83 9.39 -14.94
CA GLU A 117 8.88 10.23 -16.13
C GLU A 117 8.14 9.60 -17.32
N VAL A 118 8.38 8.30 -17.58
CA VAL A 118 7.72 7.55 -18.65
C VAL A 118 6.23 7.40 -18.35
N VAL A 119 5.88 7.08 -17.10
CA VAL A 119 4.49 6.91 -16.66
C VAL A 119 3.70 8.22 -16.79
N PHE A 120 4.23 9.33 -16.26
CA PHE A 120 3.53 10.61 -16.25
C PHE A 120 3.37 11.20 -17.65
N ARG A 121 4.36 10.99 -18.54
CA ARG A 121 4.25 11.34 -19.95
C ARG A 121 3.14 10.55 -20.65
N SER A 122 2.91 9.32 -20.22
CA SER A 122 1.93 8.40 -20.80
C SER A 122 0.48 8.73 -20.41
N PHE A 123 0.24 9.39 -19.27
CA PHE A 123 -1.13 9.81 -18.87
C PHE A 123 -1.90 10.58 -19.94
N ARG A 124 -1.21 11.40 -20.74
CA ARG A 124 -1.83 12.17 -21.84
C ARG A 124 -1.83 11.43 -23.17
N LYS A 125 -0.80 10.64 -23.46
CA LYS A 125 -0.56 10.07 -24.79
C LYS A 125 -1.09 8.65 -24.95
N LYS A 126 -1.23 7.92 -23.84
CA LYS A 126 -1.49 6.49 -23.76
C LYS A 126 -2.47 6.19 -22.61
N HIS A 127 -3.51 7.01 -22.51
CA HIS A 127 -4.48 6.95 -21.42
C HIS A 127 -5.10 5.56 -21.29
N ASP A 128 -5.56 4.97 -22.40
CA ASP A 128 -6.21 3.66 -22.42
C ASP A 128 -5.27 2.57 -21.88
N ARG A 129 -3.99 2.58 -22.29
CA ARG A 129 -3.00 1.63 -21.76
C ARG A 129 -2.77 1.80 -20.25
N ILE A 130 -2.78 3.03 -19.73
CA ILE A 130 -2.67 3.25 -18.28
C ILE A 130 -3.88 2.68 -17.53
N VAL A 131 -5.09 2.83 -18.09
CA VAL A 131 -6.31 2.26 -17.49
C VAL A 131 -6.29 0.73 -17.54
N GLU A 132 -5.80 0.13 -18.63
CA GLU A 132 -5.57 -1.31 -18.73
C GLU A 132 -4.58 -1.79 -17.67
N LEU A 133 -3.43 -1.11 -17.53
CA LEU A 133 -2.43 -1.44 -16.52
C LEU A 133 -2.98 -1.32 -15.09
N TYR A 134 -3.83 -0.34 -14.82
CA TYR A 134 -4.50 -0.25 -13.52
C TYR A 134 -5.40 -1.46 -13.26
N ASP A 135 -6.14 -1.94 -14.26
CA ASP A 135 -6.98 -3.13 -14.09
C ASP A 135 -6.17 -4.42 -13.94
N GLU A 136 -5.08 -4.56 -14.70
CA GLU A 136 -4.12 -5.67 -14.58
C GLU A 136 -3.48 -5.69 -13.18
N ILE A 137 -2.97 -4.55 -12.70
CA ILE A 137 -2.37 -4.44 -11.36
C ILE A 137 -3.42 -4.67 -10.27
N ARG A 138 -4.63 -4.12 -10.42
CA ARG A 138 -5.74 -4.33 -9.46
C ARG A 138 -5.98 -5.81 -9.22
N LYS A 139 -6.15 -6.60 -10.29
CA LYS A 139 -6.42 -8.04 -10.19
C LYS A 139 -5.31 -8.78 -9.43
N VAL A 140 -4.06 -8.48 -9.77
CA VAL A 140 -2.89 -9.06 -9.10
C VAL A 140 -2.82 -8.67 -7.63
N LEU A 141 -3.05 -7.40 -7.30
CA LEU A 141 -3.01 -6.91 -5.92
C LEU A 141 -4.14 -7.52 -5.08
N VAL A 142 -5.33 -7.71 -5.65
CA VAL A 142 -6.43 -8.40 -4.98
C VAL A 142 -6.04 -9.85 -4.66
N GLU A 143 -5.54 -10.59 -5.65
CA GLU A 143 -5.07 -11.97 -5.42
C GLU A 143 -3.95 -12.04 -4.37
N TYR A 144 -3.01 -11.10 -4.43
CA TYR A 144 -1.93 -11.01 -3.45
C TYR A 144 -2.45 -10.76 -2.03
N ILE A 145 -3.39 -9.81 -1.89
CA ILE A 145 -4.03 -9.51 -0.59
C ILE A 145 -4.84 -10.70 -0.09
N GLU A 146 -5.59 -11.40 -0.94
CA GLU A 146 -6.27 -12.64 -0.56
C GLU A 146 -5.29 -13.66 0.02
N LYS A 147 -4.14 -13.90 -0.63
CA LYS A 147 -3.10 -14.81 -0.09
C LYS A 147 -2.51 -14.35 1.24
N LEU A 148 -2.33 -13.03 1.44
CA LEU A 148 -1.86 -12.47 2.71
C LEU A 148 -2.86 -12.72 3.83
N VAL A 149 -4.15 -12.46 3.58
CA VAL A 149 -5.22 -12.68 4.56
C VAL A 149 -5.41 -14.18 4.82
N ASP A 150 -5.30 -15.03 3.79
CA ASP A 150 -5.27 -16.49 3.91
C ASP A 150 -4.14 -16.98 4.82
N SER A 151 -3.02 -16.27 4.83
CA SER A 151 -1.86 -16.57 5.68
C SER A 151 -2.05 -16.13 7.13
N GLY A 152 -3.16 -15.46 7.47
CA GLY A 152 -3.51 -15.02 8.82
C GLY A 152 -3.23 -13.55 9.13
N ILE A 153 -2.90 -12.74 8.13
CA ILE A 153 -2.67 -11.31 8.31
C ILE A 153 -3.98 -10.58 8.63
N LYS A 154 -3.94 -9.73 9.66
CA LYS A 154 -5.11 -8.99 10.17
C LYS A 154 -5.10 -7.51 9.82
N LEU A 155 -3.97 -6.96 9.37
CA LEU A 155 -3.86 -5.56 8.97
C LEU A 155 -2.99 -5.43 7.71
N ILE A 156 -3.59 -4.87 6.67
CA ILE A 156 -2.91 -4.53 5.42
C ILE A 156 -2.90 -3.01 5.28
N SER A 157 -1.74 -2.44 4.97
CA SER A 157 -1.54 -1.02 4.74
C SER A 157 -1.25 -0.77 3.27
N PHE A 158 -2.19 -0.20 2.54
CA PHE A 158 -2.01 0.16 1.15
C PHE A 158 -1.51 1.60 1.03
N SER A 159 -0.42 1.78 0.27
CA SER A 159 0.14 3.10 0.01
C SER A 159 0.55 3.28 -1.44
N ASP A 160 0.14 4.42 -2.00
CA ASP A 160 0.64 4.90 -3.27
C ASP A 160 1.14 6.34 -3.08
N SER A 161 2.43 6.50 -2.83
CA SER A 161 2.97 7.81 -2.46
C SER A 161 3.01 8.81 -3.63
N LEU A 162 2.92 8.33 -4.87
CA LEU A 162 2.79 9.14 -6.09
C LEU A 162 1.34 9.54 -6.39
N ALA A 163 0.35 8.87 -5.79
CA ALA A 163 -1.07 9.20 -5.94
C ALA A 163 -1.48 10.44 -5.10
N GLY A 164 -0.94 11.60 -5.45
CA GLY A 164 -1.28 12.90 -4.87
C GLY A 164 -1.67 13.90 -5.95
N ALA A 165 -2.73 14.68 -5.72
CA ALA A 165 -3.16 15.72 -6.68
C ALA A 165 -2.11 16.83 -6.87
N ASP A 166 -1.21 17.00 -5.91
CA ASP A 166 -0.01 17.84 -5.94
C ASP A 166 1.11 17.26 -6.82
N ILE A 167 1.13 15.94 -7.04
CA ILE A 167 2.15 15.23 -7.82
C ILE A 167 1.68 15.00 -9.26
N ILE A 168 0.56 14.29 -9.44
CA ILE A 168 0.07 13.89 -10.77
C ILE A 168 -0.99 14.85 -11.34
N GLY A 169 -1.40 15.84 -10.55
CA GLY A 169 -2.44 16.79 -10.90
C GLY A 169 -3.86 16.30 -10.59
N PRO A 170 -4.81 17.22 -10.35
CA PRO A 170 -6.16 16.87 -9.88
C PRO A 170 -6.97 16.03 -10.88
N LYS A 171 -6.82 16.30 -12.19
CA LYS A 171 -7.52 15.53 -13.24
C LYS A 171 -7.06 14.07 -13.24
N GLN A 172 -5.76 13.85 -13.14
CA GLN A 172 -5.20 12.50 -13.11
C GLN A 172 -5.53 11.79 -11.80
N MET A 173 -5.57 12.52 -10.68
CA MET A 173 -5.96 11.94 -9.40
C MET A 173 -7.44 11.49 -9.38
N GLN A 174 -8.35 12.29 -9.96
CA GLN A 174 -9.74 11.87 -10.15
C GLN A 174 -9.82 10.59 -10.97
N MET A 175 -9.08 10.52 -12.08
CA MET A 175 -9.03 9.35 -12.96
C MET A 175 -8.46 8.12 -12.25
N TYR A 176 -7.40 8.27 -11.45
CA TYR A 176 -6.87 7.20 -10.60
C TYR A 176 -7.94 6.70 -9.62
N VAL A 177 -8.71 7.61 -9.01
CA VAL A 177 -9.79 7.24 -8.09
C VAL A 177 -10.90 6.45 -8.81
N ASP A 178 -11.37 6.93 -9.95
CA ASP A 178 -12.48 6.32 -10.68
C ASP A 178 -12.08 5.01 -11.38
N GLU A 179 -10.88 4.96 -11.97
CA GLU A 179 -10.45 3.81 -12.78
C GLU A 179 -9.78 2.69 -11.99
N PHE A 180 -9.16 3.01 -10.85
CA PHE A 180 -8.47 2.05 -10.01
C PHE A 180 -9.06 1.98 -8.60
N LEU A 181 -8.96 3.06 -7.81
CA LEU A 181 -9.09 2.98 -6.36
C LEU A 181 -10.48 2.52 -5.90
N MET A 182 -11.55 3.03 -6.51
CA MET A 182 -12.91 2.62 -6.16
C MET A 182 -13.19 1.15 -6.49
N LYS A 183 -12.70 0.68 -7.64
CA LYS A 183 -12.85 -0.73 -8.06
C LYS A 183 -12.05 -1.64 -7.14
N PHE A 184 -10.81 -1.27 -6.86
CA PHE A 184 -9.93 -1.99 -5.94
C PHE A 184 -10.54 -2.08 -4.54
N LEU A 185 -11.01 -0.97 -3.96
CA LEU A 185 -11.64 -0.98 -2.64
C LEU A 185 -12.91 -1.82 -2.59
N ALA A 186 -13.70 -1.84 -3.67
CA ALA A 186 -14.85 -2.72 -3.78
C ALA A 186 -14.42 -4.21 -3.76
N ASP A 187 -13.35 -4.57 -4.47
CA ASP A 187 -12.80 -5.93 -4.42
C ASP A 187 -12.32 -6.27 -3.00
N ILE A 188 -11.58 -5.37 -2.34
CA ILE A 188 -11.10 -5.55 -0.96
C ILE A 188 -12.24 -5.77 0.02
N GLN A 189 -13.36 -5.03 -0.11
CA GLN A 189 -14.55 -5.22 0.72
C GLN A 189 -15.28 -6.55 0.45
N ASN A 190 -15.09 -7.15 -0.72
CA ASN A 190 -15.71 -8.41 -1.10
C ASN A 190 -14.88 -9.65 -0.75
N ILE A 191 -13.66 -9.49 -0.22
CA ILE A 191 -12.86 -10.61 0.28
C ILE A 191 -13.58 -11.22 1.49
N ASP A 192 -13.96 -12.50 1.41
CA ASP A 192 -14.72 -13.24 2.42
C ASP A 192 -13.84 -13.68 3.63
N LYS A 193 -13.07 -12.72 4.16
CA LYS A 193 -12.23 -12.88 5.36
C LYS A 193 -12.17 -11.58 6.14
N SER A 194 -12.06 -11.71 7.46
CA SER A 194 -11.98 -10.57 8.37
C SER A 194 -10.55 -10.08 8.51
N PHE A 195 -10.28 -8.85 8.04
CA PHE A 195 -9.03 -8.14 8.22
C PHE A 195 -9.31 -6.63 8.20
N ASN A 196 -8.46 -5.84 8.82
CA ASN A 196 -8.51 -4.39 8.72
C ASN A 196 -7.64 -3.90 7.57
N PHE A 197 -8.08 -2.83 6.93
CA PHE A 197 -7.39 -2.22 5.81
C PHE A 197 -7.05 -0.78 6.14
N HIS A 198 -5.81 -0.37 5.94
CA HIS A 198 -5.35 0.99 6.11
C HIS A 198 -5.00 1.59 4.76
N LEU A 199 -5.63 2.72 4.42
CA LEU A 199 -5.39 3.47 3.21
C LEU A 199 -4.52 4.69 3.50
N CYS A 200 -3.48 4.90 2.70
CA CYS A 200 -2.67 6.13 2.79
C CYS A 200 -3.55 7.40 2.77
N PRO A 201 -3.33 8.37 3.67
CA PRO A 201 -4.15 9.60 3.73
C PRO A 201 -4.23 10.39 2.44
N LYS A 202 -3.24 10.31 1.55
CA LYS A 202 -3.33 10.93 0.21
C LYS A 202 -4.52 10.39 -0.58
N SER A 203 -4.66 9.07 -0.62
CA SER A 203 -5.79 8.40 -1.27
C SER A 203 -7.10 8.64 -0.52
N THR A 204 -7.08 8.60 0.81
CA THR A 204 -8.25 8.91 1.64
C THR A 204 -8.77 10.33 1.39
N MET A 205 -7.91 11.34 1.43
CA MET A 205 -8.31 12.74 1.20
C MET A 205 -8.89 12.93 -0.21
N ALA A 206 -8.35 12.25 -1.22
CA ALA A 206 -8.92 12.24 -2.56
C ALA A 206 -10.36 11.70 -2.53
N LEU A 207 -10.59 10.52 -1.94
CA LEU A 207 -11.94 9.93 -1.83
C LEU A 207 -12.94 10.84 -1.11
N ILE A 208 -12.55 11.41 0.04
CA ILE A 208 -13.40 12.32 0.81
C ILE A 208 -13.74 13.56 -0.01
N SER A 209 -12.74 14.21 -0.62
CA SER A 209 -12.93 15.43 -1.43
C SER A 209 -13.77 15.23 -2.68
N LEU A 210 -13.77 14.01 -3.22
CA LEU A 210 -14.54 13.58 -4.38
C LEU A 210 -15.90 13.00 -4.01
N ASN A 211 -16.27 13.09 -2.73
CA ASN A 211 -17.52 12.57 -2.19
C ASN A 211 -17.74 11.08 -2.52
N LYS A 212 -16.66 10.30 -2.49
CA LYS A 212 -16.65 8.84 -2.66
C LYS A 212 -16.54 8.09 -1.33
N ALA A 213 -16.22 8.80 -0.26
CA ALA A 213 -16.18 8.25 1.10
C ALA A 213 -16.58 9.33 2.11
N GLU A 214 -16.79 8.92 3.36
CA GLU A 214 -16.93 9.80 4.51
C GLU A 214 -16.21 9.24 5.73
N PHE A 215 -16.00 10.10 6.74
CA PHE A 215 -15.40 9.69 8.00
C PHE A 215 -16.46 9.35 9.04
N ARG A 216 -16.30 8.19 9.67
CA ARG A 216 -17.02 7.80 10.87
C ARG A 216 -16.07 7.84 12.07
N PRO A 217 -16.29 8.75 13.06
CA PRO A 217 -15.36 8.85 14.18
C PRO A 217 -15.40 7.63 15.09
N ILE A 218 -14.23 7.24 15.59
CA ILE A 218 -14.03 6.24 16.65
C ILE A 218 -13.34 6.96 17.80
N GLU A 219 -14.01 7.03 18.95
CA GLU A 219 -13.53 7.73 20.14
C GLU A 219 -13.42 6.77 21.32
N LYS A 220 -12.42 7.00 22.17
CA LYS A 220 -12.10 6.18 23.35
C LYS A 220 -12.07 7.05 24.60
N ASP A 221 -12.24 6.41 25.75
CA ASP A 221 -12.18 7.11 27.04
C ASP A 221 -10.77 7.65 27.33
N GLU A 222 -9.76 6.83 27.02
CA GLU A 222 -8.33 7.13 27.17
C GLU A 222 -7.59 7.15 25.83
N GLU A 223 -6.42 7.80 25.80
CA GLU A 223 -5.57 7.79 24.62
C GLU A 223 -4.85 6.45 24.45
N GLN A 224 -4.84 5.92 23.22
CA GLN A 224 -4.05 4.75 22.85
C GLN A 224 -3.26 5.01 21.57
N ARG A 225 -2.26 4.17 21.26
CA ARG A 225 -1.43 4.39 20.07
C ARG A 225 -2.26 4.14 18.81
N TYR A 226 -1.92 4.82 17.72
CA TYR A 226 -2.62 4.65 16.46
C TYR A 226 -2.64 3.19 16.00
N VAL A 227 -1.51 2.48 16.11
CA VAL A 227 -1.44 1.06 15.77
C VAL A 227 -2.42 0.21 16.58
N ASP A 228 -2.65 0.55 17.85
CA ASP A 228 -3.59 -0.21 18.69
C ASP A 228 -5.01 -0.08 18.14
N PHE A 229 -5.44 1.12 17.70
CA PHE A 229 -6.72 1.30 17.01
C PHE A 229 -6.83 0.49 15.71
N LEU A 230 -5.76 0.41 14.91
CA LEU A 230 -5.79 -0.27 13.60
C LEU A 230 -5.98 -1.78 13.73
N PHE A 231 -5.60 -2.36 14.86
CA PHE A 231 -5.82 -3.77 15.18
C PHE A 231 -7.13 -4.03 15.95
N GLU A 232 -7.92 -3.00 16.26
CA GLU A 232 -9.20 -3.14 16.94
C GLU A 232 -10.38 -3.25 15.96
N GLY A 233 -11.30 -4.15 16.31
CA GLY A 233 -12.45 -4.44 15.46
C GLY A 233 -12.07 -5.26 14.24
N GLU A 234 -13.08 -5.57 13.45
CA GLU A 234 -13.00 -6.49 12.33
C GLU A 234 -13.56 -5.84 11.08
N HIS A 235 -12.89 -6.07 9.94
CA HIS A 235 -13.33 -5.62 8.62
C HIS A 235 -13.53 -4.09 8.52
N LYS A 236 -12.61 -3.32 9.12
CA LYS A 236 -12.64 -1.84 9.08
C LYS A 236 -11.64 -1.27 8.09
N THR A 237 -12.00 -0.14 7.49
CA THR A 237 -11.09 0.67 6.68
C THR A 237 -10.66 1.92 7.44
N PHE A 238 -9.36 2.12 7.61
CA PHE A 238 -8.75 3.30 8.22
C PHE A 238 -7.94 4.09 7.21
N GLY A 239 -7.56 5.32 7.54
CA GLY A 239 -6.68 6.11 6.68
C GLY A 239 -6.82 7.61 6.81
N ASP A 240 -7.39 8.09 7.91
CA ASP A 240 -7.43 9.51 8.24
C ASP A 240 -6.06 10.05 8.71
N ARG A 241 -5.11 9.15 9.01
CA ARG A 241 -3.75 9.43 9.47
C ARG A 241 -2.76 8.49 8.80
N CYS A 242 -1.51 8.93 8.73
CA CYS A 242 -0.44 8.14 8.11
C CYS A 242 -0.01 6.99 9.02
N MET A 243 0.37 5.84 8.45
CA MET A 243 0.93 4.70 9.18
C MET A 243 2.19 5.08 9.99
N ASN A 244 2.93 6.10 9.55
CA ASN A 244 4.06 6.68 10.29
C ASN A 244 3.69 7.28 11.66
N LEU A 245 2.40 7.48 11.93
CA LEU A 245 1.88 7.90 13.24
C LEU A 245 1.54 6.72 14.17
N SER A 246 1.88 5.48 13.78
CA SER A 246 1.56 4.25 14.52
C SER A 246 1.84 4.31 16.03
N ASN A 247 2.96 4.93 16.43
CA ASN A 247 3.35 5.03 17.84
C ASN A 247 2.79 6.27 18.57
N LYS A 248 2.17 7.21 17.85
CA LYS A 248 1.55 8.40 18.45
C LYS A 248 0.22 8.02 19.07
N LYS A 249 -0.08 8.64 20.21
CA LYS A 249 -1.32 8.42 20.95
C LYS A 249 -2.41 9.37 20.49
N PHE A 250 -3.63 8.84 20.43
CA PHE A 250 -4.82 9.59 20.06
C PHE A 250 -5.99 9.15 20.94
N LYS A 251 -6.88 10.08 21.26
CA LYS A 251 -8.18 9.76 21.88
C LYS A 251 -9.25 9.39 20.84
N LYS A 252 -9.09 9.89 19.61
CA LYS A 252 -10.09 9.81 18.54
C LYS A 252 -9.43 9.64 17.19
N ILE A 253 -9.93 8.69 16.42
CA ILE A 253 -9.58 8.49 15.01
C ILE A 253 -10.84 8.42 14.15
N ASN A 254 -10.69 8.23 12.84
CA ASN A 254 -11.81 7.99 11.94
C ASN A 254 -11.62 6.69 11.16
N GLU A 255 -12.71 5.95 11.07
CA GLU A 255 -12.91 4.93 10.05
C GLU A 255 -13.39 5.60 8.76
N ILE A 256 -13.02 5.02 7.62
CA ILE A 256 -13.46 5.42 6.29
C ILE A 256 -14.66 4.57 5.91
N ILE A 257 -15.77 5.23 5.56
CA ILE A 257 -16.95 4.58 4.99
C ILE A 257 -17.00 4.91 3.50
N ILE A 258 -16.75 3.90 2.66
CA ILE A 258 -16.83 4.05 1.20
C ILE A 258 -18.31 4.16 0.81
N ARG A 259 -18.63 5.14 -0.04
CA ARG A 259 -19.98 5.32 -0.58
C ARG A 259 -20.14 4.39 -1.78
N SER A 260 -21.16 3.54 -1.72
CA SER A 260 -21.65 2.70 -2.82
C SER A 260 -22.34 3.53 -3.91
#